data_AF-A0AA37QWW1-F1
#
_entry.id   AF-A0AA37QWW1-F1
#
_cell.length_a   1.000
_cell.length_b   1.000
_cell.length_c   1.000
_cell.angle_alpha   90.00
_cell.angle_beta   90.00
_cell.angle_gamma   90.00
#
_symmetry.space_group_name_H-M   'P 1'
#
loop_
_entity.id
_entity.type
_entity.pdbx_description
1 polymer ?
#
loop_
_entity_poly.entity_id
_entity_poly.type
_entity_poly.pdbx_seq_one_letter_code
_entity_poly.pdbx_strand_id
1 'polypeptide(L)'
;MGRLYVVLHCFENEVRALIRETLEEKEGADWAEKLPPKIRAFAEGRQKSAQDETWLEGEKSDLLGFTDFGHLSAIIIDKWIHFEDIMPTQHWLKQRLDELEKTRHFIAHNRVLLPSEFQRVYMYIADWNRVVGL
;
A
#
# COMPACT_ATOMS: atom_id res chain seq x y z
N MET A 1 0.01 -20.74 -2.47
CA MET A 1 0.58 -19.48 -3.04
C MET A 1 -0.47 -18.51 -3.51
N GLY A 2 -1.30 -18.87 -4.50
CA GLY A 2 -2.27 -17.94 -5.08
C GLY A 2 -3.13 -17.21 -4.07
N ARG A 3 -3.66 -17.91 -3.05
CA ARG A 3 -4.46 -17.29 -1.99
C ARG A 3 -3.74 -16.17 -1.23
N LEU A 4 -2.44 -16.33 -0.92
CA LEU A 4 -1.69 -15.32 -0.19
C LEU A 4 -1.44 -14.08 -1.05
N TYR A 5 -1.05 -14.31 -2.30
CA TYR A 5 -0.85 -13.23 -3.27
C TYR A 5 -2.13 -12.40 -3.42
N VAL A 6 -3.28 -13.07 -3.60
CA VAL A 6 -4.58 -12.39 -3.71
C VAL A 6 -4.88 -11.57 -2.46
N VAL A 7 -4.68 -12.14 -1.27
CA VAL A 7 -4.95 -11.43 0.00
C VAL A 7 -4.08 -10.19 0.16
N LEU A 8 -2.77 -10.29 -0.11
CA LEU A 8 -1.87 -9.14 -0.04
C LEU A 8 -2.19 -8.10 -1.12
N HIS A 9 -2.51 -8.54 -2.33
CA HIS A 9 -2.89 -7.65 -3.43
C HIS A 9 -4.16 -6.87 -3.12
N CYS A 10 -5.21 -7.54 -2.63
CA CYS A 10 -6.44 -6.90 -2.18
C CYS A 10 -6.13 -5.89 -1.06
N PHE A 11 -5.40 -6.31 -0.03
CA PHE A 11 -5.06 -5.42 1.09
C PHE A 11 -4.26 -4.19 0.65
N GLU A 12 -3.29 -4.36 -0.25
CA GLU A 12 -2.51 -3.25 -0.81
C GLU A 12 -3.40 -2.25 -1.55
N ASN A 13 -4.38 -2.74 -2.32
CA ASN A 13 -5.35 -1.88 -3.01
C ASN A 13 -6.33 -1.20 -2.07
N GLU A 14 -6.77 -1.86 -0.99
CA GLU A 14 -7.61 -1.21 0.04
C GLU A 14 -6.87 -0.05 0.71
N VAL A 15 -5.57 -0.22 1.02
CA VAL A 15 -4.76 0.88 1.57
C VAL A 15 -4.60 2.02 0.57
N ARG A 16 -4.44 1.72 -0.74
CA ARG A 16 -4.40 2.73 -1.80
C ARG A 16 -5.73 3.49 -1.91
N ALA A 17 -6.85 2.77 -1.84
CA ALA A 17 -8.19 3.36 -1.90
C ALA A 17 -8.42 4.30 -0.71
N LEU A 18 -8.11 3.85 0.51
CA LEU A 18 -8.20 4.69 1.71
C LEU A 18 -7.40 5.99 1.58
N ILE A 19 -6.15 5.92 1.11
CA ILE A 19 -5.31 7.11 0.89
C ILE A 19 -5.93 8.03 -0.15
N ARG A 20 -6.38 7.48 -1.28
CA ARG A 20 -7.00 8.25 -2.36
C ARG A 20 -8.23 8.99 -1.86
N GLU A 21 -9.18 8.27 -1.26
CA GLU A 21 -10.45 8.82 -0.77
C GLU A 21 -10.21 9.91 0.29
N THR A 22 -9.33 9.63 1.26
CA THR A 22 -9.03 10.57 2.34
C THR A 22 -8.37 11.84 1.80
N LEU A 23 -7.38 11.71 0.92
CA LEU A 23 -6.66 12.88 0.40
C LEU A 23 -7.49 13.66 -0.63
N GLU A 24 -8.31 12.99 -1.44
CA GLU A 24 -9.25 13.65 -2.34
C GLU A 24 -10.28 14.48 -1.57
N GLU A 25 -10.81 13.94 -0.47
CA GLU A 25 -11.75 14.67 0.40
C GLU A 25 -11.10 15.86 1.11
N LYS A 26 -9.89 15.70 1.66
CA LYS A 26 -9.26 16.72 2.51
C LYS A 26 -8.39 17.73 1.76
N GLU A 27 -7.72 17.33 0.69
CA GLU A 27 -6.80 18.17 -0.08
C GLU A 27 -7.29 18.55 -1.49
N GLY A 28 -8.41 17.97 -1.94
CA GLY A 28 -9.01 18.19 -3.26
C GLY A 28 -8.36 17.36 -4.37
N ALA A 29 -8.81 17.55 -5.61
CA ALA A 29 -8.39 16.76 -6.78
C ALA A 29 -6.86 16.80 -7.05
N ASP A 30 -6.18 17.87 -6.67
CA ASP A 30 -4.73 18.05 -6.86
C ASP A 30 -3.89 17.33 -5.78
N TRP A 31 -4.49 16.44 -4.98
CA TRP A 31 -3.81 15.73 -3.89
C TRP A 31 -2.56 14.95 -4.36
N ALA A 32 -2.59 14.40 -5.57
CA ALA A 32 -1.48 13.63 -6.12
C ALA A 32 -0.20 14.49 -6.29
N GLU A 33 -0.35 15.78 -6.58
CA GLU A 33 0.78 16.72 -6.68
C GLU A 33 1.37 17.08 -5.32
N LYS A 34 0.60 16.88 -4.24
CA LYS A 34 0.97 17.22 -2.87
C LYS A 34 1.57 16.03 -2.10
N LEU A 35 1.79 14.90 -2.78
CA LEU A 35 2.49 13.74 -2.21
C LEU A 35 3.96 14.04 -1.92
N PRO A 36 4.59 13.33 -0.97
CA PRO A 36 6.01 13.46 -0.70
C PRO A 36 6.86 13.33 -1.98
N PRO A 37 7.72 14.33 -2.31
CA PRO A 37 8.40 14.39 -3.62
C PRO A 37 9.22 13.15 -3.96
N LYS A 38 9.84 12.52 -2.95
CA LYS A 38 10.61 11.28 -3.12
C LYS A 38 9.75 10.11 -3.57
N ILE A 39 8.56 9.98 -2.99
CA ILE A 39 7.63 8.88 -3.28
C ILE A 39 6.99 9.11 -4.65
N ARG A 40 6.58 10.34 -4.95
CA ARG A 40 6.05 10.72 -6.25
C ARG A 40 7.05 10.43 -7.37
N ALA A 41 8.29 10.91 -7.24
CA ALA A 41 9.34 10.68 -8.24
C ALA A 41 9.64 9.19 -8.46
N PHE A 42 9.58 8.38 -7.39
CA PHE A 42 9.74 6.92 -7.49
C PHE A 42 8.60 6.27 -8.27
N ALA A 43 7.35 6.63 -7.95
CA ALA A 43 6.16 6.10 -8.62
C ALA A 43 6.10 6.51 -10.09
N GLU A 44 6.35 7.78 -10.40
CA GLU A 44 6.42 8.31 -11.78
C GLU A 44 7.52 7.61 -12.60
N GLY A 45 8.68 7.35 -11.98
CA GLY A 45 9.76 6.60 -12.62
C GLY A 45 9.34 5.19 -13.03
N ARG A 46 8.70 4.45 -12.12
CA ARG A 46 8.17 3.11 -12.40
C ARG A 46 7.03 3.13 -13.41
N GLN A 47 6.13 4.12 -13.32
CA GLN A 47 5.04 4.30 -14.25
C GLN A 47 5.55 4.52 -15.67
N LYS A 48 6.56 5.39 -15.83
CA LYS A 48 7.19 5.63 -17.13
C LYS A 48 7.84 4.37 -17.69
N SER A 49 8.60 3.64 -16.87
CA SER A 49 9.17 2.35 -17.31
C SER A 49 8.09 1.36 -17.74
N ALA A 50 6.97 1.29 -17.02
CA ALA A 50 5.85 0.45 -17.41
C ALA A 50 5.21 0.92 -18.72
N GLN A 51 5.07 2.23 -18.96
CA GLN A 51 4.55 2.77 -20.22
C GLN A 51 5.44 2.44 -21.42
N ASP A 52 6.76 2.48 -21.23
CA ASP A 52 7.74 2.11 -22.26
C ASP A 52 7.70 0.61 -22.61
N GLU A 53 7.23 -0.24 -21.67
CA GLU A 53 7.04 -1.67 -21.89
C GLU A 53 5.74 -1.96 -22.68
N THR A 54 5.88 -2.08 -24.00
CA THR A 54 4.76 -2.22 -24.95
C THR A 54 4.09 -3.58 -24.96
N TRP A 55 4.72 -4.64 -24.44
CA TRP A 55 4.17 -6.00 -24.44
C TRP A 55 3.32 -6.34 -23.20
N LEU A 56 3.33 -5.47 -22.18
CA LEU A 56 2.52 -5.61 -20.97
C LEU A 56 1.45 -4.51 -20.97
N GLU A 57 0.22 -4.83 -21.37
CA GLU A 57 -0.88 -3.85 -21.54
C GLU A 57 -1.73 -3.62 -20.27
N GLY A 58 -1.22 -3.99 -19.08
CA GLY A 58 -1.93 -3.81 -17.82
C GLY A 58 -2.27 -2.34 -17.50
N GLU A 59 -3.04 -2.14 -16.43
CA GLU A 59 -3.35 -0.78 -15.94
C GLU A 59 -2.06 -0.03 -15.57
N LYS A 60 -1.88 1.17 -16.14
CA LYS A 60 -0.69 2.02 -15.94
C LYS A 60 -1.03 3.47 -15.56
N SER A 61 -2.30 3.79 -15.37
CA SER A 61 -2.77 5.16 -15.11
C SER A 61 -2.61 5.57 -13.65
N ASP A 62 -2.84 4.65 -12.72
CA ASP A 62 -2.84 4.96 -11.29
C ASP A 62 -1.42 5.09 -10.73
N LEU A 63 -1.07 6.29 -10.26
CA LEU A 63 0.22 6.57 -9.64
C LEU A 63 0.44 5.73 -8.37
N LEU A 64 -0.60 5.57 -7.54
CA LEU A 64 -0.49 4.77 -6.32
C LEU A 64 -0.25 3.29 -6.64
N GLY A 65 -0.69 2.80 -7.81
CA GLY A 65 -0.39 1.46 -8.31
C GLY A 65 1.10 1.14 -8.43
N PHE A 66 1.96 2.15 -8.53
CA PHE A 66 3.43 2.00 -8.61
C PHE A 66 4.15 2.16 -7.27
N THR A 67 3.40 2.35 -6.19
CA THR A 67 3.93 2.41 -4.81
C THR A 67 3.91 1.03 -4.15
N ASP A 68 4.70 0.88 -3.09
CA ASP A 68 4.78 -0.35 -2.25
C ASP A 68 4.33 0.00 -0.83
N PHE A 69 4.11 -0.98 0.04
CA PHE A 69 3.64 -0.75 1.42
C PHE A 69 4.47 0.25 2.22
N GLY A 70 5.80 0.25 2.08
CA GLY A 70 6.66 1.24 2.75
C GLY A 70 6.39 2.68 2.27
N HIS A 71 6.07 2.85 0.99
CA HIS A 71 5.67 4.15 0.42
C HIS A 71 4.29 4.58 0.93
N LEU A 72 3.31 3.66 0.95
CA LEU A 72 1.96 3.93 1.48
C LEU A 72 2.02 4.36 2.96
N SER A 73 2.82 3.65 3.75
CA SER A 73 3.11 4.00 5.16
C SER A 73 3.68 5.42 5.28
N ALA A 74 4.67 5.76 4.45
CA ALA A 74 5.29 7.07 4.47
C ALA A 74 4.34 8.20 4.04
N ILE A 75 3.45 7.96 3.07
CA ILE A 75 2.41 8.91 2.66
C ILE A 75 1.47 9.20 3.84
N ILE A 76 0.95 8.17 4.50
CA ILE A 76 0.03 8.32 5.64
C ILE A 76 0.71 9.05 6.80
N ILE A 77 1.98 8.76 7.08
CA ILE A 77 2.74 9.42 8.15
C ILE A 77 2.99 10.91 7.83
N ASP A 78 3.35 11.24 6.59
CA ASP A 78 3.54 12.63 6.15
C ASP A 78 2.24 13.44 6.28
N LYS A 79 1.12 12.81 5.97
CA LYS A 79 -0.23 13.38 5.99
C LYS A 79 -1.04 12.99 7.23
N TRP A 80 -0.35 12.71 8.34
CA TRP A 80 -0.96 12.09 9.53
C TRP A 80 -2.21 12.81 10.06
N ILE A 81 -2.24 14.14 9.95
CA ILE A 81 -3.38 14.97 10.36
C ILE A 81 -4.71 14.55 9.72
N HIS A 82 -4.68 13.87 8.57
CA HIS A 82 -5.88 13.36 7.89
C HIS A 82 -6.26 11.93 8.29
N PHE A 83 -5.37 11.21 8.96
CA PHE A 83 -5.52 9.78 9.30
C PHE A 83 -5.53 9.51 10.81
N GLU A 84 -5.26 10.51 11.65
CA GLU A 84 -5.13 10.34 13.10
C GLU A 84 -6.43 9.90 13.79
N ASP A 85 -7.59 10.23 13.21
CA ASP A 85 -8.89 9.77 13.68
C ASP A 85 -9.25 8.35 13.19
N ILE A 86 -8.53 7.84 12.18
CA ILE A 86 -8.79 6.54 11.54
C ILE A 86 -7.87 5.45 12.12
N MET A 87 -6.66 5.82 12.53
CA MET A 87 -5.62 4.87 12.93
C MET A 87 -5.09 5.19 14.34
N PRO A 88 -4.67 4.19 15.13
CA PRO A 88 -4.34 4.40 16.54
C PRO A 88 -3.06 5.22 16.73
N THR A 89 -1.99 4.88 15.98
CA THR A 89 -0.69 5.56 16.03
C THR A 89 0.11 5.33 14.74
N GLN A 90 1.02 6.25 14.43
CA GLN A 90 1.99 6.08 13.33
C GLN A 90 2.88 4.83 13.52
N HIS A 91 3.23 4.48 14.76
CA HIS A 91 4.05 3.30 15.05
C HIS A 91 3.30 1.99 14.71
N TRP A 92 2.02 1.90 15.11
CA TRP A 92 1.15 0.76 14.81
C TRP A 92 1.03 0.50 13.31
N LEU A 93 0.88 1.59 12.53
CA LEU A 93 0.80 1.56 11.07
C LEU A 93 2.11 1.06 10.47
N LYS A 94 3.22 1.71 10.84
CA LYS A 94 4.54 1.41 10.29
C LYS A 94 4.93 -0.05 10.52
N GLN A 95 4.74 -0.55 11.74
CA GLN A 95 5.08 -1.94 12.05
C GLN A 95 4.34 -2.93 11.13
N ARG A 96 3.03 -2.74 10.93
CA ARG A 96 2.21 -3.64 10.12
C ARG A 96 2.59 -3.60 8.65
N LEU A 97 2.71 -2.42 8.07
CA LEU A 97 3.04 -2.28 6.65
C LEU A 97 4.47 -2.75 6.36
N ASP A 98 5.44 -2.51 7.24
CA ASP A 98 6.81 -3.02 7.09
C ASP A 98 6.86 -4.56 7.10
N GLU A 99 6.06 -5.21 7.95
CA GLU A 99 6.01 -6.68 8.02
C GLU A 99 5.29 -7.31 6.83
N LEU A 100 4.21 -6.69 6.35
CA LEU A 100 3.51 -7.11 5.14
C LEU A 100 4.36 -6.91 3.88
N GLU A 101 5.15 -5.84 3.82
CA GLU A 101 6.11 -5.61 2.74
C GLU A 101 7.16 -6.71 2.65
N LYS A 102 7.79 -7.05 3.78
CA LYS A 102 8.77 -8.16 3.85
C LYS A 102 8.14 -9.47 3.40
N THR A 103 6.89 -9.70 3.80
CA THR A 103 6.14 -10.90 3.41
C THR A 103 5.88 -10.92 1.90
N ARG A 104 5.41 -9.81 1.33
CA ARG A 104 5.20 -9.65 -0.12
C ARG A 104 6.49 -9.91 -0.90
N HIS A 105 7.60 -9.31 -0.49
CA HIS A 105 8.91 -9.51 -1.13
C HIS A 105 9.35 -10.96 -1.07
N PHE A 106 9.19 -11.62 0.08
CA PHE A 106 9.57 -13.02 0.24
C PHE A 106 8.83 -13.92 -0.75
N ILE A 107 7.52 -13.74 -0.89
CA ILE A 107 6.69 -14.59 -1.76
C ILE A 107 6.79 -14.23 -3.25
N ALA A 108 7.13 -12.98 -3.58
CA ALA A 108 7.35 -12.54 -4.96
C ALA A 108 8.50 -13.32 -5.64
N HIS A 109 9.42 -13.87 -4.85
CA HIS A 109 10.45 -14.79 -5.30
C HIS A 109 10.02 -16.27 -5.26
N ASN A 110 8.71 -16.54 -5.35
CA ASN A 110 8.10 -17.88 -5.34
C ASN A 110 8.43 -18.73 -4.09
N ARG A 111 8.70 -18.08 -2.95
CA ARG A 111 9.02 -18.77 -1.68
C ARG A 111 7.76 -19.08 -0.88
N VAL A 112 7.86 -20.12 -0.05
CA VAL A 112 6.76 -20.66 0.75
C VAL A 112 6.83 -20.16 2.19
N LEU A 113 5.73 -19.57 2.66
CA LEU A 113 5.55 -19.30 4.09
C LEU A 113 5.16 -20.58 4.84
N LEU A 114 5.63 -20.69 6.08
CA LEU A 114 5.15 -21.67 7.03
C LEU A 114 3.69 -21.37 7.45
N PRO A 115 2.93 -22.37 7.91
CA PRO A 115 1.53 -22.17 8.32
C PRO A 115 1.34 -21.07 9.38
N SER A 116 2.26 -20.95 10.34
CA SER A 116 2.21 -19.92 11.38
C SER A 116 2.46 -18.51 10.85
N GLU A 117 3.33 -18.36 9.86
CA GLU A 117 3.62 -17.09 9.20
C GLU A 117 2.43 -16.64 8.35
N PHE A 118 1.80 -17.60 7.65
CA PHE A 118 0.56 -17.33 6.91
C PHE A 118 -0.56 -16.85 7.84
N GLN A 119 -0.76 -17.50 8.99
CA GLN A 119 -1.75 -17.07 9.98
C GLN A 119 -1.48 -15.66 10.50
N ARG A 120 -0.20 -15.27 10.67
CA ARG A 120 0.18 -13.92 11.10
C ARG A 120 -0.27 -12.85 10.11
N VAL A 121 -0.16 -13.10 8.81
CA VAL A 121 -0.64 -12.16 7.77
C VAL A 121 -2.14 -11.94 7.90
N TYR A 122 -2.93 -13.01 8.10
CA TYR A 122 -4.37 -12.88 8.31
C TYR A 122 -4.71 -12.10 9.57
N MET A 123 -3.96 -12.34 10.66
CA MET A 123 -4.13 -11.59 11.89
C MET A 123 -3.89 -10.10 11.69
N TYR A 124 -2.87 -9.70 10.93
CA TYR A 124 -2.61 -8.28 10.65
C TYR A 124 -3.71 -7.62 9.83
N ILE A 125 -4.23 -8.30 8.83
CA ILE A 125 -5.33 -7.79 8.00
C ILE A 125 -6.63 -7.73 8.81
N ALA A 126 -6.91 -8.75 9.63
CA ALA A 126 -8.08 -8.73 10.51
C ALA A 126 -8.00 -7.61 11.55
N ASP A 127 -6.80 -7.39 12.13
CA ASP A 127 -6.55 -6.26 13.03
C ASP A 127 -6.75 -4.91 12.33
N TRP A 128 -6.27 -4.78 11.09
CA TRP A 128 -6.49 -3.58 10.29
C TRP A 128 -7.98 -3.32 10.10
N ASN A 129 -8.73 -4.31 9.64
CA ASN A 129 -10.18 -4.17 9.37
C ASN A 129 -10.96 -3.79 10.64
N ARG A 130 -10.58 -4.34 11.79
CA ARG A 130 -11.20 -4.00 13.08
C ARG A 130 -10.95 -2.55 13.48
N VAL A 131 -9.79 -2.01 13.14
CA VAL A 131 -9.34 -0.68 13.59
C VAL A 131 -9.78 0.42 12.62
N VAL A 132 -9.48 0.23 11.33
CA VAL A 132 -9.71 1.22 10.27
C VAL A 132 -11.17 1.20 9.80
N GLY A 133 -11.86 0.07 10.00
CA GLY A 133 -13.21 -0.13 9.49
C GLY A 133 -13.19 -0.44 8.00
N LEU A 134 -13.59 -1.66 7.67
CA LEU A 134 -14.29 -1.97 6.43
C LEU A 134 -15.75 -2.25 6.79
#